data_AF-A0A7J5UIX7-F1
#
_entry.id   AF-A0A7J5UIX7-F1
#
_cell.length_a   1.000
_cell.length_b   1.000
_cell.length_c   1.000
_cell.angle_alpha   90.00
_cell.angle_beta   90.00
_cell.angle_gamma   90.00
#
_symmetry.space_group_name_H-M   'P 1'
#
loop_
_entity.id
_entity.type
_entity.pdbx_description
1 polymer ?
#
loop_
_entity_poly.entity_id
_entity_poly.type
_entity_poly.pdbx_seq_one_letter_code
_entity_poly.pdbx_strand_id
1 'polypeptide(L)'
;MTGLAQRPTVGELRQARLALPAPVPGEAGAGARYRRALADLTDAALADLWAGAARATGLGVDHGVALTAVGSLGRRDGGPLSDLDLLLVHDGRTLDGAALAALADALWYPLWDARLDLDHAVRSLEQCRQVASADLPAAVGLLDVRAVAGDAALAQAAAGAVLADWR
;
A
#
# COMPACT_ATOMS: atom_id res chain seq x y z
N MET A 1 -11.12 -4.24 31.24
CA MET A 1 -9.94 -4.77 30.52
C MET A 1 -10.41 -5.33 29.19
N THR A 2 -10.75 -4.45 28.25
CA THR A 2 -11.19 -4.85 26.91
C THR A 2 -9.99 -5.47 26.21
N GLY A 3 -10.02 -6.78 25.97
CA GLY A 3 -8.97 -7.44 25.20
C GLY A 3 -8.79 -6.69 23.88
N LEU A 4 -7.56 -6.27 23.58
CA LEU A 4 -7.24 -5.76 22.26
C LEU A 4 -7.64 -6.85 21.27
N ALA A 5 -8.68 -6.61 20.48
CA ALA A 5 -9.05 -7.54 19.42
C ALA A 5 -7.79 -7.77 18.58
N GLN A 6 -7.41 -9.03 18.41
CA GLN A 6 -6.25 -9.42 17.59
C GLN A 6 -6.41 -8.75 16.22
N ARG A 7 -5.39 -8.01 15.78
CA ARG A 7 -5.39 -7.43 14.43
C ARG A 7 -5.43 -8.57 13.42
N PRO A 8 -6.25 -8.47 12.35
CA PRO A 8 -6.31 -9.53 11.35
C PRO A 8 -4.97 -9.65 10.65
N THR A 9 -4.56 -10.88 10.40
CA THR A 9 -3.45 -11.15 9.49
C THR A 9 -3.84 -10.83 8.06
N VAL A 10 -2.88 -10.75 7.13
CA VAL A 10 -3.16 -10.54 5.71
C VAL A 10 -4.10 -11.62 5.13
N GLY A 11 -3.97 -12.87 5.59
CA GLY A 11 -4.83 -13.99 5.20
C GLY A 11 -6.30 -13.82 5.61
N GLU A 12 -6.56 -13.04 6.67
CA GLU A 12 -7.90 -12.75 7.18
C GLU A 12 -8.44 -11.42 6.66
N LEU A 13 -7.59 -10.59 6.05
CA LEU A 13 -7.90 -9.19 5.72
C LEU A 13 -9.13 -9.06 4.84
N ARG A 14 -9.31 -9.95 3.85
CA ARG A 14 -10.51 -9.94 2.99
C ARG A 14 -11.79 -10.10 3.80
N GLN A 15 -11.82 -11.08 4.70
CA GLN A 15 -12.98 -11.32 5.57
C GLN A 15 -13.16 -10.19 6.57
N ALA A 16 -12.07 -9.68 7.13
CA ALA A 16 -12.12 -8.59 8.09
C ALA A 16 -12.66 -7.28 7.47
N ARG A 17 -12.28 -6.95 6.23
CA ARG A 17 -12.83 -5.82 5.47
C ARG A 17 -14.33 -5.98 5.21
N LEU A 18 -14.77 -7.19 4.88
CA LEU A 18 -16.19 -7.50 4.67
C LEU A 18 -17.03 -7.51 5.95
N ALA A 19 -16.41 -7.86 7.08
CA ALA A 19 -17.06 -7.93 8.38
C ALA A 19 -17.17 -6.57 9.08
N LEU A 20 -16.51 -5.52 8.57
CA LEU A 20 -16.65 -4.18 9.13
C LEU A 20 -18.12 -3.71 9.05
N PRO A 21 -18.73 -3.26 10.16
CA PRO A 21 -20.13 -2.87 10.17
C PRO A 21 -20.41 -1.76 9.17
N ALA A 22 -21.32 -2.02 8.22
CA ALA A 22 -21.74 -1.02 7.26
C ALA A 22 -22.35 0.20 7.97
N PRO A 23 -22.12 1.42 7.45
CA PRO A 23 -22.66 2.63 8.07
C PRO A 23 -24.18 2.65 7.99
N VAL A 24 -24.83 3.15 9.05
CA VAL A 24 -26.29 3.37 9.05
C VAL A 24 -26.62 4.52 8.09
N PRO A 25 -27.51 4.33 7.11
CA PRO A 25 -27.93 5.40 6.21
C PRO A 25 -28.51 6.60 6.95
N GLY A 26 -28.17 7.81 6.51
CA GLY A 26 -28.71 9.07 7.06
C GLY A 26 -27.94 9.64 8.25
N GLU A 27 -26.99 8.91 8.84
CA GLU A 27 -26.11 9.46 9.87
C GLU A 27 -24.97 10.28 9.25
N ALA A 28 -24.85 11.55 9.65
CA ALA A 28 -23.83 12.46 9.15
C ALA A 28 -22.41 11.91 9.42
N GLY A 29 -21.60 11.85 8.36
CA GLY A 29 -20.20 11.40 8.43
C GLY A 29 -20.00 9.88 8.58
N ALA A 30 -21.07 9.07 8.60
CA ALA A 30 -20.95 7.62 8.77
C ALA A 30 -20.11 6.96 7.67
N GLY A 31 -20.29 7.36 6.41
CA GLY A 31 -19.48 6.87 5.29
C GLY A 31 -17.98 7.22 5.41
N ALA A 32 -17.65 8.42 5.90
CA ALA A 32 -16.26 8.82 6.10
C ALA A 32 -15.58 8.02 7.23
N ARG A 33 -16.30 7.78 8.34
CA ARG A 33 -15.81 6.93 9.43
C ARG A 33 -15.62 5.48 8.99
N TYR A 34 -16.55 4.95 8.20
CA TYR A 34 -16.47 3.60 7.65
C TYR A 34 -15.24 3.42 6.74
N ARG A 35 -15.03 4.32 5.78
CA ARG A 35 -13.84 4.29 4.90
C ARG A 35 -12.54 4.45 5.67
N ARG A 36 -12.52 5.31 6.69
CA ARG A 36 -11.36 5.46 7.58
C ARG A 36 -11.04 4.15 8.31
N ALA A 37 -12.05 3.50 8.88
CA ALA A 37 -11.88 2.21 9.57
C ALA A 37 -11.39 1.10 8.61
N LEU A 38 -11.91 1.06 7.39
CA LEU A 38 -11.41 0.16 6.34
C LEU A 38 -9.93 0.42 6.02
N ALA A 39 -9.58 1.69 5.80
CA ALA A 39 -8.20 2.07 5.50
C ALA A 39 -7.25 1.79 6.66
N ASP A 40 -7.67 2.05 7.91
CA ASP A 40 -6.88 1.73 9.11
C ASP A 40 -6.63 0.22 9.25
N LEU A 41 -7.65 -0.60 8.98
CA LEU A 41 -7.54 -2.05 9.02
C LEU A 41 -6.56 -2.57 7.96
N THR A 42 -6.69 -2.10 6.72
CA THR A 42 -5.83 -2.47 5.61
C THR A 42 -4.38 -2.01 5.83
N ASP A 43 -4.18 -0.76 6.24
CA ASP A 43 -2.84 -0.23 6.51
C ASP A 43 -2.13 -0.99 7.63
N ALA A 44 -2.84 -1.35 8.69
CA ALA A 44 -2.27 -2.13 9.78
C ALA A 44 -1.82 -3.52 9.30
N ALA A 45 -2.66 -4.23 8.54
CA ALA A 45 -2.31 -5.54 8.01
C ALA A 45 -1.14 -5.48 7.02
N LEU A 46 -1.07 -4.45 6.17
CA LEU A 46 0.04 -4.24 5.24
C LEU A 46 1.34 -3.85 5.96
N ALA A 47 1.28 -3.07 7.03
CA ALA A 47 2.45 -2.75 7.86
C ALA A 47 2.97 -3.99 8.60
N ASP A 48 2.08 -4.84 9.11
CA ASP A 48 2.46 -6.10 9.75
C ASP A 48 3.06 -7.08 8.73
N LEU A 49 2.50 -7.14 7.51
CA LEU A 49 3.06 -7.89 6.38
C LEU A 49 4.45 -7.39 6.00
N TRP A 50 4.65 -6.09 5.88
CA TRP A 50 5.95 -5.48 5.61
C TRP A 50 7.00 -5.88 6.65
N ALA A 51 6.67 -5.76 7.93
CA ALA A 51 7.56 -6.17 9.00
C ALA A 51 7.86 -7.68 8.97
N GLY A 52 6.88 -8.50 8.57
CA GLY A 52 7.05 -9.94 8.33
C GLY A 52 8.01 -10.23 7.19
N ALA A 53 7.84 -9.56 6.04
CA ALA A 53 8.68 -9.71 4.86
C ALA A 53 10.13 -9.29 5.14
N ALA A 54 10.35 -8.19 5.85
CA ALA A 54 11.68 -7.75 6.28
C ALA A 54 12.38 -8.81 7.15
N ARG A 55 11.66 -9.38 8.13
CA ARG A 55 12.19 -10.46 8.99
C ARG A 55 12.48 -11.73 8.21
N ALA A 56 11.60 -12.14 7.31
CA ALA A 56 11.73 -13.37 6.54
C ALA A 56 12.90 -13.33 5.56
N THR A 57 13.14 -12.15 4.96
CA THR A 57 14.23 -11.93 4.01
C THR A 57 15.55 -11.55 4.68
N GLY A 58 15.51 -11.08 5.93
CA GLY A 58 16.67 -10.56 6.65
C GLY A 58 17.16 -9.21 6.13
N LEU A 59 16.35 -8.49 5.36
CA LEU A 59 16.72 -7.22 4.73
C LEU A 59 16.46 -6.03 5.65
N GLY A 60 17.38 -5.06 5.63
CA GLY A 60 17.17 -3.74 6.24
C GLY A 60 16.32 -2.87 5.30
N VAL A 61 15.08 -2.57 5.71
CA VAL A 61 14.09 -1.88 4.86
C VAL A 61 13.63 -0.54 5.43
N ASP A 62 14.37 0.01 6.39
CA ASP A 62 14.05 1.30 7.03
C ASP A 62 14.36 2.50 6.13
N HIS A 63 15.15 2.30 5.06
CA HIS A 63 15.62 3.32 4.13
C HIS A 63 15.66 2.77 2.71
N GLY A 64 15.56 3.65 1.70
CA GLY A 64 15.84 3.30 0.30
C GLY A 64 14.81 2.37 -0.37
N VAL A 65 13.79 1.92 0.36
CA VAL A 65 12.66 1.15 -0.13
C VAL A 65 11.42 1.44 0.70
N ALA A 66 10.24 1.50 0.07
CA ALA A 66 8.99 1.79 0.72
C ALA A 66 7.82 1.04 0.08
N LEU A 67 6.96 0.45 0.90
CA LEU A 67 5.65 -0.01 0.48
C LEU A 67 4.69 1.17 0.51
N THR A 68 4.09 1.46 -0.64
CA THR A 68 3.18 2.58 -0.81
C THR A 68 1.83 2.11 -1.33
N ALA A 69 0.78 2.84 -0.98
CA ALA A 69 -0.54 2.74 -1.57
C ALA A 69 -0.74 3.87 -2.58
N VAL A 70 -1.47 3.60 -3.65
CA VAL A 70 -1.83 4.59 -4.68
C VAL A 70 -3.34 4.64 -4.89
N GLY A 71 -3.83 5.57 -5.69
CA GLY A 71 -5.25 5.67 -6.03
C GLY A 71 -6.18 5.72 -4.81
N SER A 72 -7.23 4.90 -4.82
CA SER A 72 -8.25 4.92 -3.75
C SER A 72 -7.71 4.47 -2.39
N LEU A 73 -6.76 3.54 -2.38
CA LEU A 73 -6.09 3.11 -1.16
C LEU A 73 -5.13 4.18 -0.64
N GLY A 74 -4.46 4.89 -1.56
CA GLY A 74 -3.64 6.07 -1.27
C GLY A 74 -4.45 7.18 -0.60
N ARG A 75 -5.60 7.54 -1.17
CA ARG A 75 -6.55 8.53 -0.62
C ARG A 75 -7.34 8.05 0.59
N ARG A 76 -7.25 6.76 0.93
CA ARG A 76 -7.98 6.13 2.03
C ARG A 76 -9.50 6.24 1.86
N ASP A 77 -9.97 6.13 0.62
CA ASP A 77 -11.38 6.22 0.24
C ASP A 77 -11.94 4.93 -0.40
N GLY A 78 -11.14 3.86 -0.45
CA GLY A 78 -11.56 2.54 -0.92
C GLY A 78 -12.70 1.90 -0.11
N GLY A 79 -13.46 1.03 -0.77
CA GLY A 79 -14.50 0.20 -0.18
C GLY A 79 -14.00 -1.15 0.32
N PRO A 80 -14.88 -2.01 0.87
CA PRO A 80 -14.51 -3.32 1.39
C PRO A 80 -14.11 -4.33 0.31
N LEU A 81 -14.52 -4.08 -0.94
CA LEU A 81 -14.22 -4.88 -2.13
C LEU A 81 -13.28 -4.17 -3.11
N SER A 82 -12.76 -2.99 -2.77
CA SER A 82 -11.79 -2.31 -3.65
C SER A 82 -10.49 -3.10 -3.72
N ASP A 83 -9.85 -3.05 -4.89
CA ASP A 83 -8.53 -3.61 -5.12
C ASP A 83 -7.50 -2.92 -4.21
N LEU A 84 -6.40 -3.63 -3.95
CA LEU A 84 -5.25 -3.07 -3.26
C LEU A 84 -4.25 -2.58 -4.31
N ASP A 85 -4.27 -1.28 -4.58
CA ASP A 85 -3.29 -0.65 -5.49
C ASP A 85 -2.00 -0.34 -4.73
N LEU A 86 -0.96 -1.16 -4.91
CA LEU A 86 0.30 -1.09 -4.17
C LEU A 86 1.49 -0.80 -5.08
N LEU A 87 2.47 -0.07 -4.54
CA LEU A 87 3.70 0.24 -5.22
C LEU A 87 4.87 0.07 -4.25
N LEU A 88 5.80 -0.83 -4.58
CA LEU A 88 7.10 -0.92 -3.92
C LEU A 88 8.06 0.06 -4.61
N VAL A 89 8.32 1.19 -3.96
CA VAL A 89 9.27 2.18 -4.44
C VAL A 89 10.67 1.85 -3.91
N HIS A 90 11.69 1.96 -4.75
CA HIS A 90 13.09 1.78 -4.34
C HIS A 90 14.00 2.87 -4.91
N ASP A 91 15.15 3.10 -4.28
CA ASP A 91 16.14 4.09 -4.71
C ASP A 91 17.16 3.54 -5.74
N GLY A 92 17.11 2.23 -6.01
CA GLY A 92 17.95 1.54 -7.00
C GLY A 92 19.37 1.24 -6.53
N ARG A 93 19.70 1.49 -5.25
CA ARG A 93 21.06 1.32 -4.71
C ARG A 93 21.10 0.65 -3.35
N THR A 94 20.04 0.76 -2.54
CA THR A 94 20.00 0.20 -1.18
C THR A 94 19.82 -1.31 -1.22
N LEU A 95 18.91 -1.80 -2.08
CA LEU A 95 18.72 -3.22 -2.34
C LEU A 95 19.16 -3.53 -3.76
N ASP A 96 19.94 -4.60 -3.93
CA ASP A 96 20.21 -5.13 -5.27
C ASP A 96 18.97 -5.81 -5.87
N GLY A 97 19.05 -6.22 -7.13
CA GLY A 97 17.90 -6.80 -7.83
C GLY A 97 17.39 -8.09 -7.21
N ALA A 98 18.25 -8.92 -6.62
CA ALA A 98 17.86 -10.18 -6.00
C ALA A 98 17.17 -9.93 -4.65
N ALA A 99 17.71 -9.04 -3.83
CA ALA A 99 17.12 -8.62 -2.57
C ALA A 99 15.76 -7.93 -2.77
N LEU A 100 15.66 -7.05 -3.78
CA LEU A 100 14.41 -6.38 -4.12
C LEU A 100 13.34 -7.38 -4.59
N ALA A 101 13.71 -8.35 -5.44
CA ALA A 101 12.80 -9.41 -5.87
C ALA A 101 12.33 -10.28 -4.69
N ALA A 102 13.24 -10.67 -3.80
CA ALA A 102 12.89 -11.45 -2.61
C ALA A 102 11.92 -10.69 -1.67
N LEU A 103 12.15 -9.38 -1.49
CA LEU A 103 11.23 -8.55 -0.72
C LEU A 103 9.86 -8.44 -1.40
N ALA A 104 9.84 -8.22 -2.71
CA ALA A 104 8.61 -8.15 -3.50
C ALA A 104 7.80 -9.45 -3.39
N ASP A 105 8.42 -10.61 -3.59
CA ASP A 105 7.78 -11.92 -3.45
C ASP A 105 7.20 -12.13 -2.05
N ALA A 106 7.95 -11.76 -1.01
CA ALA A 106 7.51 -11.84 0.38
C ALA A 106 6.33 -10.91 0.72
N LEU A 107 6.03 -9.91 -0.12
CA LEU A 107 4.87 -9.03 0.00
C LEU A 107 3.69 -9.51 -0.85
N TRP A 108 3.93 -9.86 -2.12
CA TRP A 108 2.87 -10.12 -3.09
C TRP A 108 2.23 -11.50 -2.93
N TYR A 109 3.02 -12.55 -2.70
CA TYR A 109 2.47 -13.90 -2.55
C TYR A 109 1.46 -14.01 -1.40
N PRO A 110 1.73 -13.50 -0.19
CA PRO A 110 0.74 -13.54 0.89
C PRO A 110 -0.57 -12.81 0.58
N LEU A 111 -0.53 -11.73 -0.22
CA LEU A 111 -1.72 -10.98 -0.63
C LEU A 111 -2.54 -11.77 -1.67
N TRP A 112 -1.87 -12.41 -2.64
CA TRP A 112 -2.52 -13.29 -3.61
C TRP A 112 -3.12 -14.53 -2.94
N ASP A 113 -2.39 -15.17 -2.03
CA ASP A 113 -2.85 -16.34 -1.29
C ASP A 113 -4.07 -16.02 -0.43
N ALA A 114 -4.15 -14.78 0.09
CA ALA A 114 -5.31 -14.25 0.80
C ALA A 114 -6.52 -13.95 -0.11
N ARG A 115 -6.38 -14.13 -1.44
CA ARG A 115 -7.39 -13.84 -2.47
C ARG A 115 -7.87 -12.39 -2.42
N LEU A 116 -6.96 -11.46 -2.15
CA LEU A 116 -7.19 -10.04 -2.31
C LEU A 116 -6.95 -9.68 -3.78
N ASP A 117 -7.85 -8.87 -4.33
CA ASP A 117 -7.62 -8.25 -5.64
C ASP A 117 -6.47 -7.24 -5.48
N LEU A 118 -5.38 -7.46 -6.23
CA LEU A 118 -4.09 -6.79 -6.05
C LEU A 118 -3.57 -6.28 -7.40
N ASP A 119 -3.50 -4.97 -7.54
CA ASP A 119 -2.73 -4.29 -8.57
C ASP A 119 -1.42 -3.79 -7.93
N HIS A 120 -0.28 -4.22 -8.46
CA HIS A 120 1.00 -3.93 -7.85
C HIS A 120 2.08 -3.56 -8.88
N ALA A 121 3.08 -2.82 -8.43
CA ALA A 121 4.29 -2.55 -9.20
C ALA A 121 5.51 -2.42 -8.29
N VAL A 122 6.69 -2.65 -8.86
CA VAL A 122 7.99 -2.33 -8.25
C VAL A 122 8.66 -1.29 -9.14
N ARG A 123 8.98 -0.10 -8.63
CA ARG A 123 9.54 0.97 -9.44
C ARG A 123 10.59 1.79 -8.70
N SER A 124 11.60 2.23 -9.43
CA SER A 124 12.44 3.36 -9.05
C SER A 124 11.71 4.69 -9.24
N LEU A 125 12.24 5.77 -8.66
CA LEU A 125 11.73 7.13 -8.92
C LEU A 125 11.74 7.47 -10.42
N GLU A 126 12.77 7.05 -11.15
CA GLU A 126 12.86 7.27 -12.60
C GLU A 126 11.75 6.51 -13.34
N GLN A 127 11.53 5.24 -12.99
CA GLN A 127 10.48 4.42 -13.59
C GLN A 127 9.07 4.95 -13.28
N CYS A 128 8.84 5.52 -12.09
CA CYS A 128 7.59 6.22 -11.78
C CYS A 128 7.33 7.38 -12.75
N ARG A 129 8.35 8.20 -13.05
CA ARG A 129 8.24 9.33 -14.00
C ARG A 129 7.99 8.84 -15.42
N GLN A 130 8.76 7.84 -15.86
CA GLN A 130 8.62 7.27 -17.20
C GLN A 130 7.19 6.75 -17.43
N VAL A 131 6.64 5.99 -16.48
CA VAL A 131 5.27 5.48 -16.57
C VAL A 131 4.26 6.63 -16.54
N ALA A 132 4.42 7.61 -15.64
CA ALA A 132 3.51 8.74 -15.56
C ALA A 132 3.48 9.59 -16.84
N SER A 133 4.57 9.59 -17.63
CA SER A 133 4.64 10.29 -18.92
C SER A 133 3.94 9.57 -20.08
N ALA A 134 3.75 8.25 -19.96
CA ALA A 134 3.26 7.39 -21.04
C ALA A 134 1.85 6.83 -20.80
N ASP A 135 1.40 6.79 -19.54
CA ASP A 135 0.16 6.16 -19.12
C ASP A 135 -0.61 7.09 -18.17
N LEU A 136 -1.69 7.70 -18.68
CA LEU A 136 -2.51 8.65 -17.94
C LEU A 136 -3.17 8.02 -16.69
N PRO A 137 -3.84 6.84 -16.76
CA PRO A 137 -4.30 6.13 -15.57
C PRO A 137 -3.22 5.93 -14.50
N ALA A 138 -2.04 5.43 -14.89
CA ALA A 138 -0.95 5.20 -13.93
C ALA A 138 -0.47 6.52 -13.30
N ALA A 139 -0.40 7.57 -14.10
CA ALA A 139 0.02 8.88 -13.61
C ALA A 139 -0.97 9.48 -12.61
N VAL A 140 -2.28 9.38 -12.86
CA VAL A 140 -3.32 9.82 -11.91
C VAL A 140 -3.22 9.04 -10.60
N GLY A 141 -3.01 7.72 -10.67
CA GLY A 141 -2.79 6.90 -9.48
C GLY A 141 -1.57 7.36 -8.67
N LEU A 142 -0.49 7.71 -9.36
CA LEU A 142 0.76 8.18 -8.75
C LEU A 142 0.66 9.57 -8.08
N LEU A 143 -0.40 10.34 -8.34
CA LEU A 143 -0.67 11.58 -7.60
C LEU A 143 -1.08 11.32 -6.14
N ASP A 144 -1.61 10.13 -5.86
CA ASP A 144 -2.12 9.72 -4.56
C ASP A 144 -1.17 8.78 -3.80
N VAL A 145 0.13 8.79 -4.14
CA VAL A 145 1.14 7.96 -3.47
C VAL A 145 1.19 8.28 -1.98
N ARG A 146 1.00 7.27 -1.16
CA ARG A 146 1.07 7.33 0.30
C ARG A 146 1.92 6.20 0.84
N ALA A 147 2.90 6.54 1.68
CA ALA A 147 3.67 5.54 2.41
C ALA A 147 2.75 4.73 3.35
N VAL A 148 2.88 3.41 3.29
CA VAL A 148 2.30 2.46 4.26
C VAL A 148 3.38 2.01 5.23
N ALA A 149 4.58 1.67 4.72
CA ALA A 149 5.74 1.28 5.51
C ALA A 149 7.07 1.53 4.76
N GLY A 150 8.19 1.54 5.50
CA GLY A 150 9.53 1.81 4.95
C GLY A 150 9.86 3.30 4.84
N ASP A 151 10.65 3.66 3.83
CA ASP A 151 11.16 5.02 3.64
C ASP A 151 10.07 6.01 3.16
N ALA A 152 9.47 6.72 4.11
CA ALA A 152 8.43 7.70 3.80
C ALA A 152 8.93 8.88 2.94
N ALA A 153 10.21 9.25 3.04
CA ALA A 153 10.77 10.33 2.24
C ALA A 153 10.90 9.91 0.77
N LEU A 154 11.28 8.65 0.52
CA LEU A 154 11.30 8.08 -0.82
C LEU A 154 9.89 8.03 -1.44
N ALA A 155 8.88 7.63 -0.68
CA ALA A 155 7.49 7.65 -1.15
C ALA A 155 7.03 9.07 -1.53
N GLN A 156 7.35 10.08 -0.70
CA GLN A 156 7.06 11.48 -1.01
C GLN A 156 7.81 11.97 -2.25
N ALA A 157 9.05 11.54 -2.44
CA ALA A 157 9.83 11.87 -3.63
C ALA A 157 9.21 11.28 -4.91
N ALA A 158 8.61 10.09 -4.86
CA ALA A 158 7.89 9.50 -5.99
C ALA A 158 6.69 10.36 -6.41
N ALA A 159 5.85 10.77 -5.45
CA ALA A 159 4.72 11.67 -5.70
C ALA A 159 5.19 13.02 -6.28
N GLY A 160 6.21 13.61 -5.66
CA GLY A 160 6.76 14.91 -6.05
C GLY A 160 7.39 14.90 -7.44
N ALA A 161 8.06 13.81 -7.82
CA ALA A 161 8.66 13.67 -9.13
C ALA A 161 7.62 13.63 -10.26
N VAL A 162 6.51 12.94 -10.06
CA VAL A 162 5.39 12.90 -11.02
C VAL A 162 4.71 14.27 -11.13
N LEU A 163 4.46 14.93 -10.00
CA LEU A 163 3.87 16.27 -9.98
C LEU A 163 4.75 17.33 -10.68
N ALA A 164 6.07 17.22 -10.57
CA ALA A 164 7.00 18.19 -11.18
C ALA A 164 7.00 18.11 -12.71
N ASP A 165 6.76 16.94 -13.29
CA ASP A 165 6.76 16.74 -14.74
C ASP A 165 5.46 17.23 -15.41
N TRP A 166 4.45 17.55 -14.60
CA TRP A 166 3.10 17.95 -15.04
C TRP A 166 2.81 19.44 -14.82
N ARG A 167 3.78 20.20 -14.33
CA ARG A 167 3.73 21.67 -14.21
C ARG A 167 4.35 22.33 -15.43
#